data_AF-A0A932VF89-F1
#
_entry.id   AF-A0A932VF89-F1
#
_cell.length_a   1.000
_cell.length_b   1.000
_cell.length_c   1.000
_cell.angle_alpha   90.00
_cell.angle_beta   90.00
_cell.angle_gamma   90.00
#
_symmetry.space_group_name_H-M   'P 1'
#
loop_
_entity.id
_entity.type
_entity.pdbx_description
1 polymer ?
#
loop_
_entity_poly.entity_id
_entity_poly.type
_entity_poly.pdbx_seq_one_letter_code
_entity_poly.pdbx_strand_id
1 'polypeptide(L)'
;FVVPSRVNPGTFYALPQSPQTLKQLLMVAGYDRYYQLARCFRDEDLRADRQPEFSQIDIEMSFVDEEVIFPIFEGMMKDVFKKILNVDIPAHFQRMDYDVAMRDYGVDKPDTRFELKLIELNKSFEGSEFNVFKGAIQTGGLIKGLPVKGAAEKFSRKDLDDYVKFVGAYGAKGLLWYKFAADGTVSGPAAKFLKPEETDRLKAQAGLSAGDLLFVIADQARVTNDALGSLRLKVGEKLGLIDKTKFNFLWVTGFPLLQYEPSDGRWYACHHPFTSPAPQDTEKLLSGKDLGSIRAAAYDLVLNGTEVAGGSLRIYNQKVQSAMFRALGLTDEEAKEKFGFFIEGLQYGTPPHGGMAFGMDRLVMILCGTDAIREVMAFPKTQRGQCLMSECPSGISPEQLAELHISLRPPKKAAE
;
A
#
# COMPACT_ATOMS: atom_id res chain seq x y z
N PHE A 1 -18.44 8.97 2.34
CA PHE A 1 -19.77 9.27 2.91
C PHE A 1 -20.04 10.77 2.93
N VAL A 2 -21.25 11.16 2.53
CA VAL A 2 -21.75 12.54 2.62
C VAL A 2 -23.00 12.58 3.50
N VAL A 3 -23.22 13.72 4.16
CA VAL A 3 -24.36 13.94 5.06
C VAL A 3 -25.08 15.22 4.64
N PRO A 4 -26.34 15.17 4.18
CA PRO A 4 -27.08 16.35 3.73
C PRO A 4 -27.35 17.32 4.89
N SER A 5 -27.25 18.63 4.62
CA SER A 5 -27.58 19.66 5.60
C SER A 5 -29.05 20.05 5.53
N ARG A 6 -29.81 19.83 6.62
CA ARG A 6 -31.18 20.34 6.77
C ARG A 6 -31.24 21.88 6.78
N VAL A 7 -30.21 22.54 7.30
CA VAL A 7 -30.20 23.99 7.54
C VAL A 7 -29.73 24.77 6.29
N ASN A 8 -28.88 24.17 5.47
CA ASN A 8 -28.29 24.78 4.29
C ASN A 8 -28.67 23.97 3.05
N PRO A 9 -29.84 24.23 2.42
CA PRO A 9 -30.34 23.44 1.32
C PRO A 9 -29.34 23.31 0.18
N GLY A 10 -29.20 22.10 -0.38
CA GLY A 10 -28.26 21.82 -1.49
C GLY A 10 -26.80 21.65 -1.08
N THR A 11 -26.48 21.71 0.22
CA THR A 11 -25.11 21.52 0.73
C THR A 11 -24.98 20.24 1.56
N PHE A 12 -23.76 19.72 1.64
CA PHE A 12 -23.45 18.45 2.29
C PHE A 12 -22.20 18.59 3.16
N TYR A 13 -22.22 17.93 4.30
CA TYR A 13 -21.01 17.62 5.05
C TYR A 13 -20.37 16.35 4.49
N ALA A 14 -19.07 16.18 4.69
CA ALA A 14 -18.36 14.94 4.44
C ALA A 14 -17.90 14.34 5.77
N LEU A 15 -18.10 13.03 5.95
CA LEU A 15 -17.48 12.35 7.08
C LEU A 15 -15.97 12.25 6.84
N PRO A 16 -15.14 12.50 7.86
CA PRO A 16 -13.69 12.60 7.69
C PRO A 16 -13.10 11.22 7.37
N GLN A 17 -12.26 11.17 6.33
CA GLN A 17 -11.45 9.99 6.04
C GLN A 17 -10.29 9.81 7.04
N SER A 18 -9.87 10.93 7.65
CA SER A 18 -8.98 11.03 8.79
C SER A 18 -9.00 12.48 9.33
N PRO A 19 -8.45 12.76 10.52
CA PRO A 19 -8.30 14.14 11.03
C PRO A 19 -7.19 14.96 10.35
N GLN A 20 -6.69 14.55 9.18
CA GLN A 20 -5.44 15.03 8.58
C GLN A 20 -5.34 16.55 8.43
N THR A 21 -6.41 17.24 8.01
CA THR A 21 -6.35 18.71 7.88
C THR A 21 -6.42 19.40 9.24
N LEU A 22 -7.24 18.86 10.16
CA LEU A 22 -7.45 19.46 11.48
C LEU A 22 -6.21 19.33 12.37
N LYS A 23 -5.54 18.17 12.37
CA LYS A 23 -4.32 17.97 13.16
C LYS A 23 -3.18 18.88 12.70
N GLN A 24 -3.07 19.14 11.41
CA GLN A 24 -2.10 20.10 10.87
C GLN A 24 -2.46 21.53 11.32
N LEU A 25 -3.75 21.91 11.28
CA LEU A 25 -4.18 23.21 11.80
C LEU A 25 -3.93 23.36 13.31
N LEU A 26 -3.92 22.29 14.09
CA LEU A 26 -3.48 22.33 15.49
C LEU A 26 -1.98 22.68 15.60
N MET A 27 -1.14 22.15 14.70
CA MET A 27 0.27 22.53 14.64
C MET A 27 0.41 24.02 14.27
N VAL A 28 -0.39 24.51 13.31
CA VAL A 28 -0.48 25.95 12.98
C VAL A 28 -0.93 26.79 14.18
N ALA A 29 -1.87 26.30 14.97
CA ALA A 29 -2.38 26.96 16.17
C ALA A 29 -1.41 26.96 17.36
N GLY A 30 -0.22 26.37 17.20
CA GLY A 30 0.83 26.36 18.23
C GLY A 30 0.78 25.17 19.19
N TYR A 31 -0.05 24.16 18.94
CA TYR A 31 0.06 22.90 19.66
C TYR A 31 1.32 22.15 19.21
N ASP A 32 2.20 21.82 20.16
CA ASP A 32 3.46 21.13 19.83
C ASP A 32 3.23 19.65 19.50
N ARG A 33 2.37 18.96 20.25
CA ARG A 33 2.08 17.53 20.08
C ARG A 33 0.60 17.27 20.27
N TYR A 34 0.05 16.46 19.37
CA TYR A 34 -1.35 16.09 19.37
C TYR A 34 -1.48 14.58 19.16
N TYR A 35 -2.46 13.98 19.83
CA TYR A 35 -2.97 12.67 19.45
C TYR A 35 -4.49 12.58 19.64
N GLN A 36 -5.13 11.70 18.89
CA GLN A 36 -6.55 11.39 19.02
C GLN A 36 -6.82 9.92 18.67
N LEU A 37 -7.71 9.29 19.44
CA LEU A 37 -8.40 8.07 19.01
C LEU A 37 -9.59 8.49 18.15
N ALA A 38 -9.38 8.59 16.84
CA ALA A 38 -10.35 9.17 15.91
C ALA A 38 -11.15 8.10 15.19
N ARG A 39 -12.42 8.41 14.89
CA ARG A 39 -13.26 7.60 14.01
C ARG A 39 -13.13 8.11 12.58
N CYS A 40 -12.85 7.21 11.66
CA CYS A 40 -12.57 7.49 10.25
C CYS A 40 -13.56 6.75 9.36
N PHE A 41 -13.92 7.37 8.24
CA PHE A 41 -14.96 6.87 7.34
C PHE A 41 -14.48 6.87 5.90
N ARG A 42 -14.47 5.70 5.25
CA ARG A 42 -14.09 5.54 3.84
C ARG A 42 -15.12 4.69 3.11
N ASP A 43 -15.59 5.22 1.99
CA ASP A 43 -16.57 4.54 1.14
C ASP A 43 -15.82 3.82 0.02
N GLU A 44 -15.16 2.73 0.40
CA GLU A 44 -14.31 1.89 -0.46
C GLU A 44 -14.80 0.44 -0.42
N ASP A 45 -14.40 -0.35 -1.42
CA ASP A 45 -14.66 -1.79 -1.43
C ASP A 45 -14.09 -2.47 -0.17
N LEU A 46 -14.96 -3.21 0.51
CA LEU A 46 -14.63 -3.86 1.77
C LEU A 46 -13.82 -5.14 1.56
N ARG A 47 -12.88 -5.38 2.46
CA ARG A 47 -11.98 -6.54 2.50
C ARG A 47 -11.94 -7.11 3.92
N ALA A 48 -11.31 -8.27 4.11
CA ALA A 48 -11.21 -8.89 5.44
C ALA A 48 -10.58 -7.95 6.51
N ASP A 49 -9.71 -7.05 6.07
CA ASP A 49 -8.99 -6.08 6.88
C ASP A 49 -9.49 -4.63 6.71
N ARG A 50 -10.66 -4.42 6.07
CA ARG A 50 -11.23 -3.08 5.80
C ARG A 50 -12.70 -3.00 6.18
N GLN A 51 -13.05 -1.92 6.86
CA GLN A 51 -14.42 -1.57 7.26
C GLN A 51 -14.72 -0.13 6.82
N PRO A 52 -15.98 0.20 6.52
CA PRO A 52 -16.34 1.55 6.03
C PRO A 52 -16.18 2.62 7.13
N GLU A 53 -16.24 2.17 8.37
CA GLU A 53 -16.03 2.93 9.60
C GLU A 53 -14.97 2.18 10.42
N PHE A 54 -13.90 2.88 10.81
CA PHE A 54 -12.76 2.28 11.52
C PHE A 54 -12.06 3.31 12.42
N SER A 55 -11.29 2.84 13.38
CA SER A 55 -10.62 3.67 14.39
C SER A 55 -9.14 3.86 14.07
N GLN A 56 -8.64 5.08 14.24
CA GLN A 56 -7.21 5.39 14.11
C GLN A 56 -6.64 5.98 15.41
N ILE A 57 -5.38 5.65 15.69
CA ILE A 57 -4.56 6.41 16.64
C ILE A 57 -3.81 7.45 15.81
N ASP A 58 -4.37 8.65 15.73
CA ASP A 58 -3.87 9.73 14.90
C ASP A 58 -2.96 10.64 15.72
N ILE A 59 -1.73 10.86 15.25
CA ILE A 59 -0.66 11.55 15.99
C ILE A 59 0.01 12.57 15.06
N GLU A 60 0.29 13.76 15.59
CA GLU A 60 0.99 14.85 14.88
C GLU A 60 1.88 15.63 15.85
N MET A 61 3.06 16.07 15.39
CA MET A 61 4.03 16.82 16.20
C MET A 61 4.68 17.93 15.37
N SER A 62 5.01 19.04 16.02
CA SER A 62 5.76 20.16 15.46
C SER A 62 7.26 20.02 15.73
N PHE A 63 8.09 20.64 14.89
CA PHE A 63 9.56 20.68 14.98
C PHE A 63 10.22 19.30 14.98
N VAL A 64 9.72 18.39 14.15
CA VAL A 64 10.19 17.00 14.05
C VAL A 64 10.69 16.63 12.66
N ASP A 65 11.59 15.64 12.64
CA ASP A 65 11.99 14.88 11.47
C ASP A 65 11.80 13.37 11.74
N GLU A 66 12.23 12.52 10.79
CA GLU A 66 12.14 11.06 10.90
C GLU A 66 12.95 10.50 12.10
N GLU A 67 14.09 11.11 12.44
CA GLU A 67 14.94 10.66 13.55
C GLU A 67 14.33 10.97 14.91
N VAL A 68 13.46 11.98 15.01
CA VAL A 68 12.66 12.24 16.21
C VAL A 68 11.41 11.34 16.24
N ILE A 69 10.78 11.13 15.08
CA ILE A 69 9.51 10.41 14.94
C ILE A 69 9.66 8.92 15.25
N PHE A 70 10.66 8.23 14.67
CA PHE A 70 10.75 6.78 14.81
C PHE A 70 10.96 6.30 16.24
N PRO A 71 11.89 6.85 17.05
CA PRO A 71 12.08 6.40 18.43
C PRO A 71 10.83 6.55 19.31
N ILE A 72 10.01 7.57 19.06
CA ILE A 72 8.75 7.79 19.80
C ILE A 72 7.77 6.64 19.52
N PHE A 73 7.59 6.29 18.23
CA PHE A 73 6.68 5.21 17.85
C PHE A 73 7.24 3.82 18.20
N GLU A 74 8.54 3.60 18.06
CA GLU A 74 9.22 2.39 18.53
C GLU A 74 8.99 2.20 20.04
N GLY A 75 9.17 3.26 20.83
CA GLY A 75 8.88 3.26 22.26
C GLY A 75 7.42 2.96 22.58
N MET A 76 6.48 3.57 21.84
CA MET A 76 5.04 3.29 22.00
C MET A 76 4.74 1.81 21.74
N MET A 77 5.25 1.25 20.63
CA MET A 77 5.02 -0.15 20.27
C MET A 77 5.65 -1.10 21.29
N LYS A 78 6.83 -0.78 21.80
CA LYS A 78 7.49 -1.56 22.85
C LYS A 78 6.64 -1.61 24.12
N ASP A 79 6.11 -0.48 24.54
CA ASP A 79 5.22 -0.37 25.70
C ASP A 79 3.94 -1.19 25.52
N VAL A 80 3.31 -1.09 24.34
CA VAL A 80 2.09 -1.84 24.02
C VAL A 80 2.35 -3.34 24.06
N PHE A 81 3.38 -3.83 23.36
CA PHE A 81 3.70 -5.25 23.30
C PHE A 81 4.10 -5.81 24.66
N LYS A 82 4.86 -5.04 25.46
CA LYS A 82 5.24 -5.45 26.80
C LYS A 82 4.05 -5.52 27.76
N LYS A 83 3.17 -4.51 27.76
CA LYS A 83 2.04 -4.44 28.70
C LYS A 83 0.92 -5.41 28.36
N ILE A 84 0.65 -5.63 27.07
CA ILE A 84 -0.50 -6.44 26.62
C ILE A 84 -0.11 -7.90 26.43
N LEU A 85 1.02 -8.18 25.77
CA LEU A 85 1.43 -9.54 25.43
C LEU A 85 2.57 -10.08 26.31
N ASN A 86 3.19 -9.24 27.15
CA ASN A 86 4.44 -9.55 27.85
C ASN A 86 5.54 -10.05 26.89
N VAL A 87 5.58 -9.47 25.69
CA VAL A 87 6.61 -9.75 24.67
C VAL A 87 7.58 -8.58 24.61
N ASP A 88 8.86 -8.89 24.71
CA ASP A 88 9.93 -7.94 24.46
C ASP A 88 10.22 -7.87 22.96
N ILE A 89 10.11 -6.68 22.38
CA ILE A 89 10.42 -6.40 20.98
C ILE A 89 11.71 -5.58 20.87
N PRO A 90 12.37 -5.55 19.69
CA PRO A 90 13.57 -4.75 19.49
C PRO A 90 13.38 -3.27 19.87
N ALA A 91 14.42 -2.63 20.39
CA ALA A 91 14.39 -1.21 20.73
C ALA A 91 14.36 -0.31 19.48
N HIS A 92 14.93 -0.81 18.38
CA HIS A 92 14.94 -0.15 17.08
C HIS A 92 14.50 -1.13 16.01
N PHE A 93 13.68 -0.66 15.06
CA PHE A 93 13.22 -1.46 13.95
C PHE A 93 14.13 -1.28 12.75
N GLN A 94 14.22 -2.33 11.92
CA GLN A 94 14.95 -2.22 10.67
C GLN A 94 14.28 -1.19 9.76
N ARG A 95 15.07 -0.49 8.94
CA ARG A 95 14.58 0.44 7.93
C ARG A 95 14.89 -0.11 6.54
N MET A 96 13.94 -0.06 5.63
CA MET A 96 14.07 -0.52 4.26
C MET A 96 13.58 0.57 3.30
N ASP A 97 14.39 0.88 2.30
CA ASP A 97 13.95 1.78 1.23
C ASP A 97 12.84 1.10 0.38
N TYR A 98 11.83 1.87 -0.01
CA TYR A 98 10.72 1.42 -0.84
C TYR A 98 11.20 0.70 -2.11
N ASP A 99 12.27 1.16 -2.76
CA ASP A 99 12.77 0.49 -3.96
C ASP A 99 13.34 -0.89 -3.62
N VAL A 100 13.95 -1.06 -2.45
CA VAL A 100 14.42 -2.35 -1.98
C VAL A 100 13.23 -3.25 -1.67
N ALA A 101 12.18 -2.73 -1.04
CA ALA A 101 10.95 -3.47 -0.77
C ALA A 101 10.31 -3.97 -2.08
N MET A 102 10.12 -3.07 -3.05
CA MET A 102 9.58 -3.41 -4.36
C MET A 102 10.49 -4.34 -5.16
N ARG A 103 11.81 -4.12 -5.15
CA ARG A 103 12.79 -4.97 -5.86
C ARG A 103 12.86 -6.37 -5.28
N ASP A 104 13.00 -6.51 -3.96
CA ASP A 104 13.24 -7.80 -3.33
C ASP A 104 11.94 -8.55 -3.00
N TYR A 105 10.82 -7.87 -2.83
CA TYR A 105 9.57 -8.47 -2.34
C TYR A 105 8.34 -8.18 -3.21
N GLY A 106 8.39 -7.16 -4.06
CA GLY A 106 7.27 -6.79 -4.96
C GLY A 106 6.11 -6.10 -4.24
N VAL A 107 6.29 -5.73 -2.97
CA VAL A 107 5.29 -5.04 -2.16
C VAL A 107 5.99 -4.03 -1.25
N ASP A 108 5.28 -2.96 -0.90
CA ASP A 108 5.70 -1.91 0.02
C ASP A 108 5.60 -2.31 1.51
N LYS A 109 4.91 -3.42 1.81
CA LYS A 109 4.77 -4.01 3.14
C LYS A 109 5.31 -5.44 3.20
N PRO A 110 6.62 -5.64 3.02
CA PRO A 110 7.18 -6.97 2.90
C PRO A 110 7.10 -7.75 4.22
N ASP A 111 6.71 -9.02 4.15
CA ASP A 111 6.95 -9.96 5.25
C ASP A 111 8.38 -10.47 5.17
N THR A 112 9.26 -9.97 6.05
CA THR A 112 10.68 -10.34 6.09
C THR A 112 10.99 -11.45 7.09
N ARG A 113 9.99 -12.14 7.65
CA ARG A 113 10.19 -13.29 8.55
C ARG A 113 10.81 -14.52 7.87
N PHE A 114 10.78 -14.56 6.55
CA PHE A 114 11.29 -15.67 5.76
C PHE A 114 12.02 -15.19 4.51
N GLU A 115 13.06 -15.93 4.14
CA GLU A 115 13.82 -15.69 2.92
C GLU A 115 13.04 -16.23 1.72
N LEU A 116 12.81 -15.40 0.70
CA LEU A 116 12.33 -15.76 -0.65
C LEU A 116 12.30 -14.47 -1.49
N LYS A 117 13.47 -13.96 -1.86
CA LYS A 117 13.56 -12.69 -2.60
C LYS A 117 13.23 -12.89 -4.08
N LEU A 118 12.57 -11.88 -4.64
CA LEU A 118 12.37 -11.75 -6.07
C LEU A 118 13.65 -11.29 -6.76
N ILE A 119 13.80 -11.67 -8.02
CA ILE A 119 14.97 -11.32 -8.84
C ILE A 119 14.50 -10.76 -10.18
N GLU A 120 15.07 -9.64 -10.59
CA GLU A 120 14.81 -9.10 -11.94
C GLU A 120 15.58 -9.91 -12.98
N LEU A 121 14.89 -10.30 -14.06
CA LEU A 121 15.42 -11.21 -15.09
C LEU A 121 15.46 -10.57 -16.48
N ASN A 122 15.18 -9.27 -16.62
CA ASN A 122 15.21 -8.56 -17.92
C ASN A 122 16.51 -8.85 -18.70
N LYS A 123 17.67 -8.74 -18.03
CA LYS A 123 18.99 -9.02 -18.64
C LYS A 123 19.21 -10.49 -18.99
N SER A 124 18.64 -11.42 -18.21
CA SER A 124 18.72 -12.86 -18.50
C SER A 124 17.98 -13.23 -19.80
N PHE A 125 16.94 -12.47 -20.15
CA PHE A 125 16.14 -12.68 -21.36
C PHE A 125 16.36 -11.63 -22.45
N GLU A 126 17.44 -10.86 -22.35
CA GLU A 126 17.82 -9.93 -23.40
C GLU A 126 18.13 -10.72 -24.69
N GLY A 127 17.48 -10.34 -25.79
CA GLY A 127 17.55 -11.04 -27.07
C GLY A 127 16.66 -12.28 -27.18
N SER A 128 15.77 -12.53 -26.21
CA SER A 128 14.88 -13.69 -26.26
C SER A 128 13.92 -13.65 -27.47
N GLU A 129 13.71 -14.81 -28.10
CA GLU A 129 12.74 -14.99 -29.18
C GLU A 129 11.36 -15.36 -28.66
N PHE A 130 11.24 -15.68 -27.37
CA PHE A 130 9.96 -16.00 -26.77
C PHE A 130 9.11 -14.73 -26.67
N ASN A 131 8.00 -14.70 -27.41
CA ASN A 131 7.16 -13.51 -27.59
C ASN A 131 6.72 -12.84 -26.28
N VAL A 132 6.52 -13.59 -25.20
CA VAL A 132 6.14 -13.05 -23.89
C VAL A 132 7.27 -12.20 -23.29
N PHE A 133 8.50 -12.73 -23.27
CA PHE A 133 9.66 -11.99 -22.75
C PHE A 133 10.05 -10.83 -23.66
N LYS A 134 10.10 -11.10 -24.98
CA LYS A 134 10.37 -10.07 -25.99
C LYS A 134 9.38 -8.92 -25.90
N GLY A 135 8.08 -9.21 -25.81
CA GLY A 135 7.04 -8.20 -25.70
C GLY A 135 7.13 -7.39 -24.41
N ALA A 136 7.42 -8.04 -23.28
CA ALA A 136 7.63 -7.32 -22.01
C ALA A 136 8.82 -6.35 -22.10
N ILE A 137 9.97 -6.79 -22.62
CA ILE A 137 11.15 -5.93 -22.78
C ILE A 137 10.87 -4.77 -23.75
N GLN A 138 10.25 -5.04 -24.91
CA GLN A 138 9.96 -4.02 -25.93
C GLN A 138 8.99 -2.94 -25.45
N THR A 139 8.11 -3.26 -24.50
CA THR A 139 7.14 -2.32 -23.93
C THR A 139 7.65 -1.64 -22.65
N GLY A 140 8.92 -1.83 -22.29
CA GLY A 140 9.50 -1.29 -21.06
C GLY A 140 8.96 -1.95 -19.78
N GLY A 141 8.41 -3.16 -19.90
CA GLY A 141 7.90 -3.95 -18.78
C GLY A 141 9.01 -4.61 -17.95
N LEU A 142 8.57 -5.40 -16.98
CA LEU A 142 9.40 -6.08 -15.99
C LEU A 142 9.23 -7.59 -16.09
N ILE A 143 10.36 -8.29 -16.30
CA ILE A 143 10.46 -9.73 -16.14
C ILE A 143 11.11 -9.99 -14.79
N LYS A 144 10.39 -10.69 -13.91
CA LYS A 144 10.87 -10.97 -12.56
C LYS A 144 10.58 -12.42 -12.19
N GLY A 145 11.47 -13.00 -11.40
CA GLY A 145 11.40 -14.38 -10.96
C GLY A 145 11.32 -14.53 -9.44
N LEU A 146 10.73 -15.62 -9.00
CA LEU A 146 10.76 -16.11 -7.63
C LEU A 146 11.48 -17.47 -7.61
N PRO A 147 12.78 -17.50 -7.28
CA PRO A 147 13.53 -18.74 -7.11
C PRO A 147 13.17 -19.40 -5.78
N VAL A 148 12.91 -20.70 -5.80
CA VAL A 148 12.54 -21.50 -4.64
C VAL A 148 13.45 -22.73 -4.57
N LYS A 149 14.37 -22.70 -3.59
CA LYS A 149 15.44 -23.70 -3.49
C LYS A 149 14.94 -25.05 -3.03
N GLY A 150 15.39 -26.12 -3.69
CA GLY A 150 15.05 -27.51 -3.34
C GLY A 150 13.55 -27.81 -3.34
N ALA A 151 12.78 -27.11 -4.18
CA ALA A 151 11.32 -27.13 -4.16
C ALA A 151 10.69 -27.79 -5.40
N ALA A 152 11.46 -28.20 -6.41
CA ALA A 152 10.93 -28.79 -7.64
C ALA A 152 9.92 -29.92 -7.39
N GLU A 153 10.25 -30.85 -6.48
CA GLU A 153 9.40 -32.00 -6.14
C GLU A 153 8.31 -31.68 -5.10
N LYS A 154 8.37 -30.52 -4.43
CA LYS A 154 7.39 -30.11 -3.41
C LYS A 154 6.10 -29.53 -4.01
N PHE A 155 6.09 -29.23 -5.31
CA PHE A 155 4.96 -28.67 -6.02
C PHE A 155 4.47 -29.64 -7.10
N SER A 156 3.24 -30.12 -6.94
CA SER A 156 2.57 -30.94 -7.95
C SER A 156 2.19 -30.12 -9.17
N ARG A 157 1.84 -30.77 -10.29
CA ARG A 157 1.33 -30.04 -11.47
C ARG A 157 0.07 -29.23 -11.14
N LYS A 158 -0.81 -29.80 -10.31
CA LYS A 158 -2.03 -29.15 -9.84
C LYS A 158 -1.72 -27.87 -9.06
N ASP A 159 -0.75 -27.91 -8.13
CA ASP A 159 -0.33 -26.71 -7.38
C ASP A 159 0.11 -25.58 -8.32
N LEU A 160 0.87 -25.92 -9.36
CA LEU A 160 1.38 -24.96 -10.34
C LEU A 160 0.25 -24.37 -11.19
N ASP A 161 -0.70 -25.19 -11.64
CA ASP A 161 -1.86 -24.72 -12.40
C ASP A 161 -2.81 -23.86 -11.52
N ASP A 162 -2.93 -24.15 -10.23
CA ASP A 162 -3.68 -23.32 -9.29
C ASP A 162 -2.99 -21.96 -9.04
N TYR A 163 -1.66 -21.93 -9.01
CA TYR A 163 -0.91 -20.67 -8.91
C TYR A 163 -1.01 -19.81 -10.17
N VAL A 164 -1.14 -20.41 -11.35
CA VAL A 164 -1.44 -19.66 -12.59
C VAL A 164 -2.77 -18.91 -12.44
N LYS A 165 -3.80 -19.56 -11.90
CA LYS A 165 -5.11 -18.91 -11.64
C LYS A 165 -5.01 -17.84 -10.57
N PHE A 166 -4.26 -18.12 -9.50
CA PHE A 166 -4.07 -17.19 -8.38
C PHE A 166 -3.47 -15.87 -8.85
N VAL A 167 -2.38 -15.89 -9.65
CA VAL A 167 -1.77 -14.65 -10.13
C VAL A 167 -2.65 -13.89 -11.13
N GLY A 168 -3.53 -14.60 -11.84
CA GLY A 168 -4.52 -13.99 -12.74
C GLY A 168 -5.45 -13.01 -12.03
N ALA A 169 -5.76 -13.23 -10.76
CA ALA A 169 -6.54 -12.29 -9.94
C ALA A 169 -5.83 -10.94 -9.70
N TYR A 170 -4.51 -10.90 -9.90
CA TYR A 170 -3.68 -9.67 -9.82
C TYR A 170 -3.40 -9.07 -11.21
N GLY A 171 -4.13 -9.51 -12.24
CA GLY A 171 -4.02 -9.00 -13.61
C GLY A 171 -2.91 -9.63 -14.45
N ALA A 172 -2.13 -10.58 -13.89
CA ALA A 172 -1.08 -11.25 -14.65
C ALA A 172 -1.68 -12.12 -15.76
N LYS A 173 -1.19 -11.95 -16.99
CA LYS A 173 -1.67 -12.72 -18.15
C LYS A 173 -1.25 -14.19 -18.14
N GLY A 174 -0.23 -14.53 -17.34
CA GLY A 174 0.23 -15.90 -17.16
C GLY A 174 1.34 -16.00 -16.11
N LEU A 175 1.57 -17.23 -15.66
CA LEU A 175 2.68 -17.60 -14.79
C LEU A 175 3.51 -18.66 -15.48
N LEU A 176 4.78 -18.37 -15.72
CA LEU A 176 5.74 -19.37 -16.15
C LEU A 176 6.39 -20.00 -14.93
N TRP A 177 6.73 -21.27 -15.04
CA TRP A 177 7.49 -21.97 -14.02
C TRP A 177 8.48 -22.93 -14.66
N TYR A 178 9.61 -23.13 -14.00
CA TYR A 178 10.70 -24.00 -14.46
C TYR A 178 11.20 -24.85 -13.31
N LYS A 179 11.16 -26.17 -13.47
CA LYS A 179 11.80 -27.13 -12.57
C LYS A 179 13.14 -27.56 -13.15
N PHE A 180 14.18 -27.50 -12.33
CA PHE A 180 15.53 -27.90 -12.71
C PHE A 180 15.82 -29.30 -12.18
N ALA A 181 15.93 -30.28 -13.05
CA ALA A 181 16.19 -31.66 -12.68
C ALA A 181 17.69 -31.94 -12.49
N ALA A 182 18.01 -33.04 -11.80
CA ALA A 182 19.39 -33.44 -11.49
C ALA A 182 20.19 -33.88 -12.73
N ASP A 183 19.52 -34.34 -13.77
CA ASP A 183 20.10 -34.69 -15.08
C ASP A 183 20.39 -33.47 -15.95
N GLY A 184 20.11 -32.25 -15.46
CA GLY A 184 20.26 -30.98 -16.19
C GLY A 184 19.02 -30.58 -17.00
N THR A 185 18.00 -31.43 -17.08
CA THR A 185 16.76 -31.14 -17.81
C THR A 185 15.96 -30.02 -17.13
N VAL A 186 15.43 -29.08 -17.92
CA VAL A 186 14.50 -28.04 -17.45
C VAL A 186 13.10 -28.36 -17.96
N SER A 187 12.12 -28.44 -17.06
CA SER A 187 10.72 -28.70 -17.42
C SER A 187 9.81 -27.52 -17.03
N GLY A 188 8.79 -27.25 -17.85
CA GLY A 188 7.90 -26.11 -17.67
C GLY A 188 7.12 -25.75 -18.95
N PRO A 189 6.03 -24.95 -18.85
CA PRO A 189 5.17 -24.60 -19.98
C PRO A 189 5.88 -23.90 -21.15
N ALA A 190 7.03 -23.25 -20.88
CA ALA A 190 7.83 -22.59 -21.89
C ALA A 190 9.30 -23.07 -21.92
N ALA A 191 9.60 -24.24 -21.34
CA ALA A 191 10.99 -24.72 -21.23
C ALA A 191 11.64 -24.96 -22.60
N LYS A 192 10.87 -25.42 -23.61
CA LYS A 192 11.34 -25.61 -24.99
C LYS A 192 11.77 -24.32 -25.70
N PHE A 193 11.38 -23.16 -25.17
CA PHE A 193 11.73 -21.85 -25.74
C PHE A 193 12.96 -21.23 -25.05
N LEU A 194 13.45 -21.82 -23.95
CA LEU A 194 14.67 -21.37 -23.30
C LEU A 194 15.89 -21.83 -24.10
N LYS A 195 16.69 -20.88 -24.56
CA LYS A 195 17.99 -21.17 -25.15
C LYS A 195 18.96 -21.61 -24.04
N PRO A 196 20.00 -22.43 -24.35
CA PRO A 196 21.02 -22.82 -23.37
C PRO A 196 21.67 -21.61 -22.69
N GLU A 197 22.02 -20.58 -23.46
CA GLU A 197 22.63 -19.33 -22.95
C GLU A 197 21.70 -18.55 -22.01
N GLU A 198 20.39 -18.53 -22.27
CA GLU A 198 19.41 -17.94 -21.35
C GLU A 198 19.33 -18.76 -20.06
N THR A 199 19.35 -20.09 -20.17
CA THR A 199 19.30 -20.99 -19.03
C THR A 199 20.53 -20.82 -18.12
N ASP A 200 21.72 -20.66 -18.70
CA ASP A 200 22.95 -20.45 -17.94
C ASP A 200 22.96 -19.08 -17.26
N ARG A 201 22.51 -18.01 -17.96
CA ARG A 201 22.32 -16.69 -17.36
C ARG A 201 21.32 -16.74 -16.20
N LEU A 202 20.20 -17.43 -16.37
CA LEU A 202 19.20 -17.62 -15.32
C LEU A 202 19.79 -18.35 -14.12
N LYS A 203 20.48 -19.48 -14.33
CA LYS A 203 21.10 -20.26 -13.25
C LYS A 203 22.11 -19.41 -12.48
N ALA A 204 22.96 -18.65 -13.18
CA ALA A 204 23.94 -17.78 -12.56
C ALA A 204 23.27 -16.64 -11.76
N GLN A 205 22.31 -15.94 -12.35
CA GLN A 205 21.67 -14.78 -11.73
C GLN A 205 20.74 -15.15 -10.57
N ALA A 206 20.01 -16.25 -10.69
CA ALA A 206 19.06 -16.75 -9.70
C ALA A 206 19.69 -17.76 -8.70
N GLY A 207 20.97 -18.08 -8.88
CA GLY A 207 21.71 -19.10 -8.14
C GLY A 207 21.07 -20.50 -8.21
N LEU A 208 20.40 -20.85 -9.31
CA LEU A 208 19.56 -22.07 -9.40
C LEU A 208 20.42 -23.32 -9.56
N SER A 209 20.04 -24.37 -8.85
CA SER A 209 20.64 -25.71 -8.93
C SER A 209 19.58 -26.79 -9.20
N ALA A 210 20.05 -28.02 -9.41
CA ALA A 210 19.16 -29.19 -9.47
C ALA A 210 18.26 -29.25 -8.22
N GLY A 211 16.99 -29.58 -8.43
CA GLY A 211 15.95 -29.61 -7.40
C GLY A 211 15.27 -28.26 -7.16
N ASP A 212 15.68 -27.18 -7.82
CA ASP A 212 15.07 -25.85 -7.66
C ASP A 212 13.83 -25.66 -8.56
N LEU A 213 12.97 -24.76 -8.12
CA LEU A 213 11.82 -24.26 -8.87
C LEU A 213 11.97 -22.75 -9.07
N LEU A 214 11.71 -22.26 -10.28
CA LEU A 214 11.65 -20.83 -10.58
C LEU A 214 10.27 -20.50 -11.10
N PHE A 215 9.57 -19.56 -10.47
CA PHE A 215 8.40 -18.90 -11.07
C PHE A 215 8.85 -17.63 -11.80
N VAL A 216 8.23 -17.29 -12.92
CA VAL A 216 8.54 -16.08 -13.70
C VAL A 216 7.25 -15.42 -14.19
N ILE A 217 7.16 -14.11 -14.02
CA ILE A 217 6.14 -13.25 -14.64
C ILE A 217 6.85 -12.19 -15.48
N ALA A 218 6.25 -11.89 -16.63
CA ALA A 218 6.71 -10.88 -17.58
C ALA A 218 5.50 -10.02 -18.00
N ASP A 219 5.39 -8.84 -17.39
CA ASP A 219 4.28 -7.91 -17.59
C ASP A 219 4.71 -6.48 -17.19
N GLN A 220 3.78 -5.54 -17.08
CA GLN A 220 4.02 -4.22 -16.51
C GLN A 220 4.50 -4.33 -15.05
N ALA A 221 5.38 -3.43 -14.62
CA ALA A 221 6.05 -3.51 -13.32
C ALA A 221 5.09 -3.71 -12.13
N ARG A 222 3.96 -2.98 -12.13
CA ARG A 222 2.91 -3.12 -11.13
C ARG A 222 2.33 -4.53 -11.09
N VAL A 223 1.85 -5.04 -12.23
CA VAL A 223 1.26 -6.37 -12.35
C VAL A 223 2.26 -7.45 -11.93
N THR A 224 3.51 -7.37 -12.40
CA THR A 224 4.57 -8.31 -12.06
C THR A 224 4.85 -8.33 -10.56
N ASN A 225 4.98 -7.16 -9.93
CA ASN A 225 5.27 -7.04 -8.50
C ASN A 225 4.08 -7.49 -7.64
N ASP A 226 2.86 -7.02 -7.92
CA ASP A 226 1.64 -7.38 -7.16
C ASP A 226 1.41 -8.90 -7.18
N ALA A 227 1.55 -9.52 -8.35
CA ALA A 227 1.36 -10.95 -8.53
C ALA A 227 2.45 -11.79 -7.85
N LEU A 228 3.73 -11.46 -8.05
CA LEU A 228 4.84 -12.23 -7.47
C LEU A 228 5.00 -12.01 -5.96
N GLY A 229 4.75 -10.80 -5.46
CA GLY A 229 4.77 -10.52 -4.02
C GLY A 229 3.68 -11.31 -3.28
N SER A 230 2.49 -11.40 -3.87
CA SER A 230 1.39 -12.22 -3.35
C SER A 230 1.67 -13.72 -3.47
N LEU A 231 2.23 -14.16 -4.60
CA LEU A 231 2.61 -15.56 -4.81
C LEU A 231 3.71 -16.00 -3.84
N ARG A 232 4.68 -15.11 -3.55
CA ARG A 232 5.75 -15.35 -2.58
C ARG A 232 5.18 -15.73 -1.21
N LEU A 233 4.16 -15.02 -0.72
CA LEU A 233 3.49 -15.34 0.55
C LEU A 233 2.83 -16.72 0.50
N LYS A 234 2.12 -17.04 -0.60
CA LYS A 234 1.48 -18.37 -0.77
C LYS A 234 2.49 -19.52 -0.83
N VAL A 235 3.62 -19.31 -1.49
CA VAL A 235 4.73 -20.27 -1.53
C VAL A 235 5.36 -20.43 -0.15
N GLY A 236 5.59 -19.32 0.56
CA GLY A 236 6.11 -19.33 1.94
C GLY A 236 5.19 -20.07 2.91
N GLU A 237 3.88 -19.86 2.81
CA GLU A 237 2.86 -20.59 3.59
C GLU A 237 2.90 -22.09 3.31
N LYS A 238 2.86 -22.50 2.03
CA LYS A 238 2.85 -23.92 1.65
C LYS A 238 4.12 -24.65 2.09
N LEU A 239 5.25 -23.96 2.08
CA LEU A 239 6.54 -24.51 2.50
C LEU A 239 6.78 -24.41 4.02
N GLY A 240 5.86 -23.80 4.78
CA GLY A 240 5.99 -23.63 6.23
C GLY A 240 7.16 -22.71 6.62
N LEU A 241 7.54 -21.76 5.76
CA LEU A 241 8.68 -20.86 6.00
C LEU A 241 8.35 -19.70 6.94
N ILE A 242 7.06 -19.38 7.11
CA ILE A 242 6.60 -18.23 7.88
C ILE A 242 6.46 -18.61 9.35
N ASP A 243 7.38 -18.14 10.19
CA ASP A 243 7.30 -18.31 11.63
C ASP A 243 6.19 -17.42 12.22
N LYS A 244 5.03 -18.02 12.49
CA LYS A 244 3.85 -17.33 13.03
C LYS A 244 4.02 -16.90 14.49
N THR A 245 5.05 -17.36 15.19
CA THR A 245 5.29 -17.02 16.60
C THR A 245 6.10 -15.74 16.77
N LYS A 246 6.71 -15.24 15.69
CA LYS A 246 7.56 -14.05 15.71
C LYS A 246 6.81 -12.80 15.26
N PHE A 247 7.15 -11.70 15.92
CA PHE A 247 6.82 -10.35 15.48
C PHE A 247 8.05 -9.72 14.84
N ASN A 248 7.89 -9.26 13.61
CA ASN A 248 8.92 -8.63 12.82
C ASN A 248 8.45 -7.26 12.37
N PHE A 249 9.08 -6.24 12.95
CA PHE A 249 8.82 -4.83 12.67
C PHE A 249 9.81 -4.29 11.65
N LEU A 250 9.31 -3.51 10.71
CA LEU A 250 10.08 -2.88 9.65
C LEU A 250 9.50 -1.51 9.33
N TRP A 251 10.36 -0.49 9.29
CA TRP A 251 10.06 0.77 8.65
C TRP A 251 10.31 0.65 7.15
N VAL A 252 9.35 1.06 6.34
CA VAL A 252 9.56 1.31 4.92
C VAL A 252 9.57 2.81 4.69
N THR A 253 10.57 3.32 3.97
CA THR A 253 10.81 4.76 3.76
C THR A 253 11.14 5.03 2.29
N GLY A 254 11.24 6.30 1.89
CA GLY A 254 11.69 6.63 0.52
C GLY A 254 10.65 6.31 -0.55
N PHE A 255 9.37 6.36 -0.21
CA PHE A 255 8.28 6.16 -1.15
C PHE A 255 8.32 7.17 -2.31
N PRO A 256 7.78 6.84 -3.49
CA PRO A 256 7.47 7.84 -4.50
C PRO A 256 6.43 8.83 -3.95
N LEU A 257 6.57 10.11 -4.30
CA LEU A 257 5.60 11.13 -3.93
C LEU A 257 4.35 11.08 -4.81
N LEU A 258 4.57 10.85 -6.10
CA LEU A 258 3.54 10.88 -7.14
C LEU A 258 3.61 9.60 -7.98
N GLN A 259 2.44 9.10 -8.36
CA GLN A 259 2.27 7.99 -9.29
C GLN A 259 1.53 8.48 -10.52
N TYR A 260 2.10 8.24 -11.70
CA TYR A 260 1.44 8.53 -12.96
C TYR A 260 0.51 7.38 -13.35
N GLU A 261 -0.71 7.71 -13.76
CA GLU A 261 -1.68 6.77 -14.29
C GLU A 261 -1.83 6.99 -15.81
N PRO A 262 -1.26 6.10 -16.64
CA PRO A 262 -1.33 6.25 -18.09
C PRO A 262 -2.75 6.21 -18.66
N SER A 263 -3.70 5.57 -17.96
CA SER A 263 -5.07 5.40 -18.47
C SER A 263 -5.87 6.70 -18.54
N ASP A 264 -5.62 7.66 -17.64
CA ASP A 264 -6.25 8.99 -17.67
C ASP A 264 -5.25 10.15 -17.83
N GLY A 265 -3.95 9.83 -17.87
CA GLY A 265 -2.87 10.78 -18.11
C GLY A 265 -2.62 11.72 -16.93
N ARG A 266 -2.87 11.28 -15.70
CA ARG A 266 -2.79 12.13 -14.50
C ARG A 266 -1.81 11.59 -13.46
N TRP A 267 -1.33 12.51 -12.62
CA TRP A 267 -0.55 12.18 -11.43
C TRP A 267 -1.47 12.10 -10.22
N TYR A 268 -1.25 11.06 -9.42
CA TYR A 268 -1.91 10.82 -8.15
C TYR A 268 -0.89 10.87 -7.02
N ALA A 269 -1.27 11.39 -5.86
CA ALA A 269 -0.44 11.30 -4.67
C ALA A 269 -0.37 9.83 -4.20
N CYS A 270 0.82 9.31 -3.93
CA CYS A 270 0.96 7.94 -3.41
C CYS A 270 0.46 7.80 -1.97
N HIS A 271 0.46 8.90 -1.21
CA HIS A 271 -0.07 8.97 0.15
C HIS A 271 -1.22 9.96 0.19
N HIS A 272 -0.96 11.21 0.61
CA HIS A 272 -1.94 12.29 0.57
C HIS A 272 -1.32 13.57 0.02
N PRO A 273 -2.13 14.53 -0.50
CA PRO A 273 -1.66 15.77 -1.12
C PRO A 273 -0.88 16.74 -0.21
N PHE A 274 -0.66 16.41 1.06
CA PHE A 274 0.05 17.26 2.02
C PHE A 274 1.39 16.66 2.46
N THR A 275 1.77 15.51 1.88
CA THR A 275 3.06 14.86 2.15
C THR A 275 4.19 15.70 1.55
N SER A 276 5.21 15.98 2.36
CA SER A 276 6.39 16.72 1.90
C SER A 276 7.19 15.88 0.90
N PRO A 277 7.71 16.49 -0.19
CA PRO A 277 8.83 15.89 -0.89
C PRO A 277 10.00 15.72 0.07
N ALA A 278 10.87 14.76 -0.22
CA ALA A 278 12.18 14.67 0.42
C ALA A 278 12.93 16.00 0.16
N PRO A 279 13.68 16.55 1.14
CA PRO A 279 14.28 17.89 1.03
C PRO A 279 15.05 18.11 -0.28
N GLN A 280 15.82 17.12 -0.72
CA GLN A 280 16.62 17.15 -1.94
C GLN A 280 15.80 17.18 -3.25
N ASP A 281 14.54 16.76 -3.23
CA ASP A 281 13.66 16.72 -4.40
C ASP A 281 12.66 17.89 -4.45
N THR A 282 12.67 18.78 -3.46
CA THR A 282 11.74 19.92 -3.37
C THR A 282 11.74 20.80 -4.64
N GLU A 283 12.92 21.06 -5.21
CA GLU A 283 13.08 21.87 -6.42
C GLU A 283 12.47 21.21 -7.67
N LYS A 284 12.46 19.86 -7.73
CA LYS A 284 11.79 19.13 -8.83
C LYS A 284 10.28 19.39 -8.80
N LEU A 285 9.68 19.33 -7.61
CA LEU A 285 8.26 19.63 -7.42
C LEU A 285 7.94 21.09 -7.80
N LEU A 286 8.74 22.05 -7.31
CA LEU A 286 8.55 23.47 -7.58
C LEU A 286 8.67 23.81 -9.07
N SER A 287 9.62 23.19 -9.77
CA SER A 287 9.81 23.39 -11.21
C SER A 287 8.79 22.66 -12.09
N GLY A 288 8.04 21.70 -11.53
CA GLY A 288 7.10 20.86 -12.27
C GLY A 288 7.78 19.86 -13.23
N LYS A 289 9.07 19.61 -13.07
CA LYS A 289 9.86 18.71 -13.92
C LYS A 289 10.25 17.45 -13.16
N ASP A 290 10.35 16.33 -13.87
CA ASP A 290 10.81 15.04 -13.33
C ASP A 290 9.98 14.58 -12.10
N LEU A 291 8.66 14.77 -12.18
CA LEU A 291 7.72 14.48 -11.08
C LEU A 291 7.75 13.02 -10.61
N GLY A 292 8.06 12.09 -11.53
CA GLY A 292 8.11 10.66 -11.24
C GLY A 292 9.31 10.19 -10.44
N SER A 293 10.37 11.01 -10.33
CA SER A 293 11.57 10.66 -9.54
C SER A 293 11.53 11.21 -8.11
N ILE A 294 10.50 11.99 -7.78
CA ILE A 294 10.40 12.68 -6.50
C ILE A 294 10.09 11.68 -5.39
N ARG A 295 10.94 11.65 -4.36
CA ARG A 295 10.70 10.89 -3.14
C ARG A 295 9.83 11.68 -2.18
N ALA A 296 8.98 10.98 -1.45
CA ALA A 296 8.25 11.50 -0.31
C ALA A 296 9.08 11.36 0.97
N ALA A 297 8.97 12.35 1.86
CA ALA A 297 9.35 12.20 3.27
C ALA A 297 8.25 11.44 4.02
N ALA A 298 7.96 10.23 3.56
CA ALA A 298 6.90 9.35 4.04
C ALA A 298 7.47 8.02 4.51
N TYR A 299 6.75 7.41 5.45
CA TYR A 299 7.19 6.21 6.14
C TYR A 299 6.00 5.40 6.63
N ASP A 300 6.13 4.08 6.49
CA ASP A 300 5.16 3.11 6.97
C ASP A 300 5.80 2.16 7.97
N LEU A 301 5.07 1.85 9.04
CA LEU A 301 5.42 0.78 9.96
C LEU A 301 4.73 -0.50 9.53
N VAL A 302 5.54 -1.48 9.16
CA VAL A 302 5.11 -2.82 8.76
C VAL A 302 5.37 -3.79 9.91
N LEU A 303 4.36 -4.60 10.22
CA LEU A 303 4.43 -5.69 11.16
C LEU A 303 4.00 -6.98 10.46
N ASN A 304 4.90 -7.95 10.35
CA ASN A 304 4.59 -9.27 9.78
C ASN A 304 3.97 -9.21 8.36
N GLY A 305 4.45 -8.28 7.52
CA GLY A 305 3.91 -8.07 6.16
C GLY A 305 2.59 -7.30 6.11
N THR A 306 2.18 -6.69 7.21
CA THR A 306 0.98 -5.87 7.31
C THR A 306 1.36 -4.45 7.71
N GLU A 307 0.92 -3.47 6.94
CA GLU A 307 1.02 -2.05 7.29
C GLU A 307 0.13 -1.76 8.51
N VAL A 308 0.74 -1.41 9.64
CA VAL A 308 0.01 -1.10 10.89
C VAL A 308 -0.09 0.40 11.15
N ALA A 309 0.80 1.19 10.55
CA ALA A 309 0.76 2.64 10.59
C ALA A 309 1.42 3.24 9.35
N GLY A 310 0.97 4.43 8.97
CA GLY A 310 1.55 5.20 7.89
C GLY A 310 1.56 6.69 8.20
N GLY A 311 2.59 7.38 7.73
CA GLY A 311 2.88 8.75 8.11
C GLY A 311 3.79 9.48 7.14
N SER A 312 3.93 10.78 7.35
CA SER A 312 4.87 11.61 6.61
C SER A 312 5.16 12.92 7.32
N LEU A 313 6.28 13.54 6.95
CA LEU A 313 6.49 14.96 7.15
C LEU A 313 5.54 15.74 6.23
N ARG A 314 5.04 16.88 6.72
CA ARG A 314 4.03 17.67 6.02
C ARG A 314 4.64 18.83 5.27
N ILE A 315 3.99 19.22 4.19
CA ILE A 315 4.28 20.49 3.53
C ILE A 315 3.82 21.63 4.45
N TYR A 316 4.78 22.40 4.96
CA TYR A 316 4.53 23.61 5.74
C TYR A 316 4.76 24.91 4.94
N ASN A 317 5.21 24.80 3.69
CA ASN A 317 5.46 25.95 2.81
C ASN A 317 4.37 26.09 1.74
N GLN A 318 3.75 27.26 1.67
CA GLN A 318 2.67 27.55 0.72
C GLN A 318 3.06 27.28 -0.74
N LYS A 319 4.26 27.72 -1.18
CA LYS A 319 4.68 27.59 -2.58
C LYS A 319 4.81 26.12 -2.97
N VAL A 320 5.33 25.30 -2.05
CA VAL A 320 5.46 23.85 -2.22
C VAL A 320 4.07 23.20 -2.26
N GLN A 321 3.14 23.62 -1.39
CA GLN A 321 1.78 23.07 -1.35
C GLN A 321 1.00 23.40 -2.63
N SER A 322 1.12 24.62 -3.14
CA SER A 322 0.53 25.00 -4.42
C SER A 322 1.16 24.23 -5.59
N ALA A 323 2.47 23.98 -5.56
CA ALA A 323 3.13 23.16 -6.59
C ALA A 323 2.64 21.70 -6.56
N MET A 324 2.43 21.14 -5.37
CA MET A 324 1.80 19.83 -5.20
C MET A 324 0.40 19.77 -5.82
N PHE A 325 -0.47 20.75 -5.54
CA PHE A 325 -1.81 20.76 -6.14
C PHE A 325 -1.79 20.88 -7.66
N ARG A 326 -0.90 21.72 -8.22
CA ARG A 326 -0.72 21.80 -9.68
C ARG A 326 -0.21 20.48 -10.27
N ALA A 327 0.72 19.80 -9.59
CA ALA A 327 1.20 18.49 -10.03
C ALA A 327 0.08 17.44 -10.07
N LEU A 328 -0.88 17.52 -9.14
CA LEU A 328 -2.08 16.69 -9.10
C LEU A 328 -3.19 17.14 -10.07
N GLY A 329 -2.92 18.16 -10.89
CA GLY A 329 -3.83 18.65 -11.92
C GLY A 329 -4.96 19.55 -11.44
N LEU A 330 -4.87 20.09 -10.20
CA LEU A 330 -5.80 21.10 -9.73
C LEU A 330 -5.40 22.48 -10.25
N THR A 331 -6.37 23.27 -10.70
CA THR A 331 -6.12 24.70 -10.96
C THR A 331 -5.96 25.47 -9.64
N ASP A 332 -5.39 26.68 -9.70
CA ASP A 332 -5.25 27.51 -8.50
C ASP A 332 -6.63 27.87 -7.92
N GLU A 333 -7.66 28.05 -8.76
CA GLU A 333 -9.05 28.28 -8.33
C GLU A 333 -9.64 27.06 -7.64
N GLU A 334 -9.50 25.86 -8.21
CA GLU A 334 -9.99 24.62 -7.60
C GLU A 334 -9.29 24.33 -6.28
N ALA A 335 -7.98 24.56 -6.22
CA ALA A 335 -7.19 24.40 -5.01
C ALA A 335 -7.63 25.40 -3.93
N LYS A 336 -7.93 26.65 -4.30
CA LYS A 336 -8.45 27.66 -3.37
C LYS A 336 -9.88 27.32 -2.90
N GLU A 337 -10.75 26.85 -3.78
CA GLU A 337 -12.11 26.45 -3.42
C GLU A 337 -12.12 25.28 -2.43
N LYS A 338 -11.32 24.23 -2.71
CA LYS A 338 -11.30 23.01 -1.90
C LYS A 338 -10.43 23.12 -0.64
N PHE A 339 -9.32 23.84 -0.73
CA PHE A 339 -8.27 23.86 0.29
C PHE A 339 -7.81 25.27 0.69
N GLY A 340 -8.53 26.33 0.31
CA GLY A 340 -8.15 27.72 0.59
C GLY A 340 -7.90 27.98 2.07
N PHE A 341 -8.80 27.51 2.94
CA PHE A 341 -8.64 27.64 4.39
C PHE A 341 -7.33 27.02 4.91
N PHE A 342 -6.88 25.91 4.31
CA PHE A 342 -5.66 25.21 4.69
C PHE A 342 -4.43 25.93 4.13
N ILE A 343 -4.46 26.31 2.84
CA ILE A 343 -3.38 27.05 2.18
C ILE A 343 -3.13 28.40 2.87
N GLU A 344 -4.19 29.12 3.23
CA GLU A 344 -4.10 30.37 3.99
C GLU A 344 -3.51 30.12 5.38
N GLY A 345 -3.92 29.03 6.06
CA GLY A 345 -3.33 28.60 7.32
C GLY A 345 -1.80 28.45 7.26
N LEU A 346 -1.26 27.96 6.14
CA LEU A 346 0.18 27.81 5.92
C LEU A 346 0.97 29.13 5.94
N GLN A 347 0.31 30.28 5.76
CA GLN A 347 0.96 31.59 5.68
C GLN A 347 1.27 32.22 7.03
N TYR A 348 0.59 31.79 8.10
CA TYR A 348 0.67 32.43 9.41
C TYR A 348 1.79 31.88 10.31
N GLY A 349 2.88 31.38 9.69
CA GLY A 349 4.04 30.85 10.42
C GLY A 349 3.89 29.38 10.83
N THR A 350 3.50 28.52 9.88
CA THR A 350 3.38 27.07 10.14
C THR A 350 4.73 26.44 10.45
N PRO A 351 4.87 25.73 11.60
CA PRO A 351 6.11 25.04 11.92
C PRO A 351 6.32 23.85 10.98
N PRO A 352 7.57 23.40 10.75
CA PRO A 352 7.81 22.05 10.24
C PRO A 352 7.11 21.05 11.15
N HIS A 353 6.35 20.12 10.59
CA HIS A 353 5.59 19.16 11.36
C HIS A 353 5.44 17.85 10.61
N GLY A 354 5.17 16.79 11.35
CA GLY A 354 5.03 15.45 10.83
C GLY A 354 4.22 14.59 11.78
N GLY A 355 3.71 13.49 11.26
CA GLY A 355 2.89 12.61 12.08
C GLY A 355 2.59 11.29 11.42
N MET A 356 1.81 10.49 12.11
CA MET A 356 1.49 9.12 11.72
C MET A 356 0.12 8.74 12.25
N ALA A 357 -0.55 7.84 11.55
CA ALA A 357 -1.79 7.24 12.02
C ALA A 357 -1.66 5.73 12.07
N PHE A 358 -2.01 5.12 13.21
CA PHE A 358 -2.12 3.66 13.33
C PHE A 358 -3.54 3.25 12.98
N GLY A 359 -3.69 2.16 12.23
CA GLY A 359 -4.95 1.45 12.14
C GLY A 359 -5.22 0.73 13.47
N MET A 360 -5.97 1.35 14.38
CA MET A 360 -6.17 0.82 15.74
C MET A 360 -6.78 -0.57 15.71
N ASP A 361 -7.83 -0.76 14.92
CA ASP A 361 -8.53 -2.06 14.84
C ASP A 361 -7.59 -3.14 14.26
N ARG A 362 -6.74 -2.78 13.29
CA ARG A 362 -5.75 -3.71 12.71
C ARG A 362 -4.65 -4.06 13.71
N LEU A 363 -4.19 -3.09 14.51
CA LEU A 363 -3.24 -3.34 15.58
C LEU A 363 -3.83 -4.29 16.63
N VAL A 364 -5.07 -4.06 17.06
CA VAL A 364 -5.76 -4.93 18.03
C VAL A 364 -5.99 -6.32 17.44
N MET A 365 -6.37 -6.44 16.17
CA MET A 365 -6.49 -7.72 15.46
C MET A 365 -5.19 -8.54 15.54
N ILE A 366 -4.05 -7.90 15.29
CA ILE A 366 -2.73 -8.56 15.40
C ILE A 366 -2.43 -8.96 16.84
N LEU A 367 -2.69 -8.08 17.82
CA LEU A 367 -2.45 -8.37 19.24
C LEU A 367 -3.33 -9.51 19.76
N CYS A 368 -4.56 -9.62 19.27
CA CYS A 368 -5.48 -10.71 19.60
C CYS A 368 -5.21 -12.00 18.80
N GLY A 369 -4.35 -11.96 17.78
CA GLY A 369 -4.06 -13.10 16.91
C GLY A 369 -5.24 -13.55 16.06
N THR A 370 -6.11 -12.63 15.65
CA THR A 370 -7.29 -12.92 14.81
C THR A 370 -7.03 -12.61 13.34
N ASP A 371 -7.74 -13.29 12.44
CA ASP A 371 -7.56 -13.16 10.98
C ASP A 371 -8.51 -12.14 10.33
N ALA A 372 -9.44 -11.56 11.11
CA ALA A 372 -10.46 -10.65 10.59
C ALA A 372 -10.70 -9.48 11.54
N ILE A 373 -10.65 -8.26 10.99
CA ILE A 373 -10.79 -7.01 11.77
C ILE A 373 -12.14 -6.90 12.46
N ARG A 374 -13.15 -7.60 11.93
CA ARG A 374 -14.50 -7.66 12.52
C ARG A 374 -14.53 -8.31 13.91
N GLU A 375 -13.55 -9.16 14.23
CA GLU A 375 -13.50 -9.88 15.52
C GLU A 375 -13.06 -8.99 16.68
N VAL A 376 -12.53 -7.81 16.38
CA VAL A 376 -12.10 -6.80 17.36
C VAL A 376 -13.01 -5.56 17.35
N MET A 377 -14.17 -5.65 16.69
CA MET A 377 -15.18 -4.61 16.65
C MET A 377 -16.47 -5.09 17.30
N ALA A 378 -17.10 -4.25 18.12
CA ALA A 378 -18.34 -4.62 18.80
C ALA A 378 -19.50 -4.87 17.81
N PHE A 379 -19.66 -4.00 16.80
CA PHE A 379 -20.74 -4.07 15.80
C PHE A 379 -20.23 -3.83 14.37
N PRO A 380 -19.48 -4.79 13.80
CA PRO A 380 -18.89 -4.67 12.48
C PRO A 380 -19.95 -4.68 11.36
N LYS A 381 -19.54 -4.29 10.15
CA LYS A 381 -20.35 -4.41 8.94
C LYS A 381 -19.96 -5.63 8.11
N THR A 382 -20.90 -6.15 7.32
CA THR A 382 -20.63 -7.18 6.31
C THR A 382 -19.80 -6.60 5.15
N GLN A 383 -19.32 -7.46 4.24
CA GLN A 383 -18.64 -7.02 3.01
C GLN A 383 -19.50 -6.12 2.09
N ARG A 384 -20.82 -6.08 2.31
CA ARG A 384 -21.74 -5.17 1.60
C ARG A 384 -22.01 -3.87 2.37
N GLY A 385 -21.26 -3.59 3.44
CA GLY A 385 -21.43 -2.40 4.27
C GLY A 385 -22.65 -2.45 5.19
N GLN A 386 -23.26 -3.63 5.37
CA GLN A 386 -24.51 -3.77 6.11
C GLN A 386 -24.26 -4.14 7.58
N CYS A 387 -25.05 -3.57 8.51
CA CYS A 387 -25.16 -4.04 9.88
C CYS A 387 -26.37 -4.97 9.96
N LEU A 388 -26.16 -6.28 10.09
CA LEU A 388 -27.26 -7.25 10.13
C LEU A 388 -28.10 -7.13 11.41
N MET A 389 -27.49 -6.75 12.53
CA MET A 389 -28.19 -6.64 13.83
C MET A 389 -29.18 -5.48 13.86
N SER A 390 -28.85 -4.35 13.23
CA SER A 390 -29.69 -3.15 13.18
C SER A 390 -30.35 -2.94 11.82
N GLU A 391 -30.23 -3.91 10.91
CA GLU A 391 -30.78 -3.87 9.55
C GLU A 391 -30.42 -2.58 8.77
N CYS A 392 -29.19 -2.10 8.93
CA CYS A 392 -28.70 -0.88 8.28
C CYS A 392 -27.78 -1.18 7.08
N PRO A 393 -27.76 -0.33 6.04
CA PRO A 393 -28.60 0.85 5.84
C PRO A 393 -30.06 0.48 5.51
N SER A 394 -31.00 1.36 5.86
CA SER A 394 -32.45 1.22 5.61
C SER A 394 -33.00 2.43 4.85
N GLY A 395 -34.23 2.33 4.35
CA GLY A 395 -34.94 3.47 3.77
C GLY A 395 -35.26 4.55 4.82
N ILE A 396 -35.44 5.79 4.36
CA ILE A 396 -35.91 6.93 5.15
C ILE A 396 -37.26 7.44 4.61
N SER A 397 -38.06 8.09 5.45
CA SER A 397 -39.42 8.47 5.06
C SER A 397 -39.42 9.64 4.05
N PRO A 398 -40.48 9.79 3.23
CA PRO A 398 -40.63 10.93 2.33
C PRO A 398 -40.56 12.28 3.05
N GLU A 399 -41.06 12.37 4.29
CA GLU A 399 -41.02 13.59 5.10
C GLU A 399 -39.57 13.94 5.47
N GLN A 400 -38.76 12.95 5.89
CA GLN A 400 -37.33 13.16 6.17
C GLN A 400 -36.56 13.59 4.92
N LEU A 401 -36.87 13.00 3.76
CA LEU A 401 -36.28 13.42 2.48
C LEU A 401 -36.64 14.87 2.13
N ALA A 402 -37.90 15.27 2.36
CA ALA A 402 -38.37 16.63 2.11
C ALA A 402 -37.69 17.65 3.05
N GLU A 403 -37.53 17.32 4.34
CA GLU A 403 -36.78 18.13 5.30
C GLU A 403 -35.32 18.33 4.89
N LEU A 404 -34.72 17.32 4.26
CA LEU A 404 -33.33 17.37 3.77
C LEU A 404 -33.21 17.97 2.37
N HIS A 405 -34.31 18.38 1.74
CA HIS A 405 -34.36 18.94 0.39
C HIS A 405 -33.78 17.99 -0.69
N ILE A 406 -33.96 16.68 -0.51
CA ILE A 406 -33.43 15.65 -1.42
C ILE A 406 -34.54 14.75 -1.98
N SER A 407 -34.34 14.25 -3.20
CA SER A 407 -35.17 13.21 -3.80
C SER A 407 -34.31 12.03 -4.24
N LEU A 408 -34.81 10.82 -3.99
CA LEU A 408 -34.13 9.60 -4.40
C LEU A 408 -34.35 9.38 -5.90
N ARG A 409 -33.26 9.18 -6.65
CA ARG A 409 -33.36 8.72 -8.02
C ARG A 409 -33.62 7.21 -8.01
N PRO A 410 -34.55 6.70 -8.83
CA PRO A 410 -34.71 5.26 -8.97
C PRO A 410 -33.39 4.65 -9.45
N PRO A 411 -33.01 3.46 -8.95
CA PRO A 411 -31.80 2.79 -9.41
C PRO A 411 -31.89 2.59 -10.93
N LYS A 412 -30.78 2.88 -11.65
CA LYS A 412 -30.68 2.50 -13.06
C LYS A 412 -30.94 1.00 -13.15
N LYS A 413 -32.00 0.58 -13.85
CA LYS A 413 -32.13 -0.83 -14.26
C LYS A 413 -30.83 -1.19 -14.97
N ALA A 414 -30.18 -2.27 -14.53
CA ALA A 414 -29.07 -2.83 -15.29
C ALA A 414 -29.60 -3.09 -16.70
N ALA A 415 -28.91 -2.58 -17.73
CA ALA A 415 -29.20 -2.99 -19.10
C ALA A 415 -29.00 -4.51 -19.16
N GLU A 416 -30.02 -5.23 -19.61
CA GLU A 416 -30.01 -6.69 -19.77
C GLU A 416 -28.90 -7.16 -20.71
#